data_AF-A0ABD6X622-F1
#
_entry.id   AF-A0ABD6X622-F1
#
_cell.length_a   1.000
_cell.length_b   1.000
_cell.length_c   1.000
_cell.angle_alpha   90.00
_cell.angle_beta   90.00
_cell.angle_gamma   90.00
#
_symmetry.space_group_name_H-M   'P 1'
#
loop_
_entity.id
_entity.type
_entity.pdbx_description
1 polymer ?
#
loop_
_entity_poly.entity_id
_entity_poly.type
_entity_poly.pdbx_seq_one_letter_code
_entity_poly.pdbx_strand_id
1 'polypeptide(L)' 'MTAEKQNSPLDSAPAEIKLAVDLIYLLESNEIDPAIALAALAIVKTDLERKISNE' A
#
# COMPACT_ATOMS: atom_id res chain seq x y z
N MET A 1 27.88 21.04 -0.24
CA MET A 1 27.00 20.52 -1.31
C MET A 1 25.60 20.43 -0.74
N THR A 2 24.65 21.13 -1.34
CA THR A 2 23.24 21.12 -0.92
C THR A 2 22.63 19.77 -1.25
N ALA A 3 22.15 19.04 -0.25
CA ALA A 3 21.39 17.82 -0.46
C ALA A 3 20.04 18.20 -1.07
N GLU A 4 19.92 18.08 -2.39
CA GLU A 4 18.64 18.12 -3.08
C GLU A 4 17.86 16.88 -2.64
N LYS A 5 17.06 17.00 -1.57
CA LYS A 5 15.97 16.07 -1.30
C LYS A 5 15.08 16.13 -2.53
N GLN A 6 15.23 15.15 -3.41
CA GLN A 6 14.27 14.89 -4.47
C GLN A 6 12.93 14.63 -3.80
N ASN A 7 12.10 15.67 -3.75
CA ASN A 7 10.76 15.63 -3.21
C ASN A 7 9.96 14.76 -4.17
N SER A 8 9.95 13.45 -3.90
CA SER A 8 9.28 12.50 -4.77
C SER A 8 7.79 12.86 -4.75
N PRO A 9 7.05 12.81 -5.86
CA PRO A 9 5.62 13.15 -5.90
C PRO A 9 4.78 12.41 -4.85
N LEU A 10 5.31 11.28 -4.37
CA LEU A 10 4.74 10.48 -3.29
C LEU A 10 4.84 11.15 -1.91
N ASP A 11 5.84 12.00 -1.61
CA ASP A 11 6.00 12.64 -0.30
C ASP A 11 4.81 13.54 0.08
N SER A 12 4.13 14.11 -0.91
CA SER A 12 2.94 14.96 -0.74
C SER A 12 1.62 14.23 -0.99
N ALA A 13 1.65 12.93 -1.30
CA ALA A 13 0.44 12.16 -1.56
C ALA A 13 -0.33 11.83 -0.26
N PRO A 14 -1.66 11.62 -0.34
CA PRO A 14 -2.46 11.10 0.77
C PRO A 14 -1.89 9.79 1.34
N ALA A 15 -2.13 9.53 2.63
CA ALA A 15 -1.55 8.39 3.33
C ALA A 15 -1.95 7.05 2.70
N GLU A 16 -3.20 6.94 2.24
CA GLU A 16 -3.74 5.78 1.54
C GLU A 16 -3.04 5.51 0.20
N ILE A 17 -2.60 6.57 -0.51
CA ILE A 17 -1.89 6.44 -1.78
C ILE A 17 -0.46 5.97 -1.53
N LYS A 18 0.22 6.55 -0.54
CA LYS A 18 1.57 6.11 -0.13
C LYS A 18 1.58 4.63 0.25
N LEU A 19 0.64 4.24 1.11
CA LEU A 19 0.52 2.85 1.56
C LEU A 19 0.21 1.90 0.40
N ALA A 20 -0.65 2.29 -0.54
CA ALA A 20 -0.94 1.48 -1.72
C ALA A 20 0.33 1.25 -2.57
N VAL A 21 1.15 2.28 -2.77
CA VAL A 21 2.42 2.17 -3.51
C VAL A 21 3.40 1.25 -2.79
N ASP A 22 3.54 1.39 -1.47
CA ASP A 22 4.40 0.51 -0.67
C ASP A 22 3.95 -0.96 -0.74
N LEU A 23 2.64 -1.20 -0.70
CA LEU A 23 2.07 -2.54 -0.82
C LEU A 23 2.29 -3.13 -2.21
N ILE A 24 2.11 -2.36 -3.28
CA ILE A 24 2.39 -2.80 -4.65
C ILE A 24 3.86 -3.20 -4.78
N TYR A 25 4.77 -2.33 -4.32
CA TYR A 25 6.20 -2.61 -4.34
C TYR A 25 6.55 -3.88 -3.58
N LEU A 26 5.95 -4.10 -2.41
CA LEU A 26 6.18 -5.32 -1.62
C LEU A 26 5.70 -6.58 -2.37
N LEU A 27 4.52 -6.53 -2.97
CA LEU A 27 3.95 -7.67 -3.71
C LEU A 27 4.79 -8.02 -4.94
N GLU A 28 5.21 -7.00 -5.71
CA GLU A 28 6.07 -7.18 -6.89
C GLU A 28 7.45 -7.69 -6.51
N SER A 29 8.06 -7.15 -5.45
CA SER A 29 9.39 -7.56 -4.98
C SER A 29 9.44 -9.00 -4.48
N ASN A 30 8.29 -9.56 -4.10
CA ASN A 30 8.15 -10.97 -3.69
C ASN A 30 7.56 -11.85 -4.80
N GLU A 31 7.47 -11.33 -6.04
CA GLU A 31 6.96 -12.06 -7.21
C GLU A 31 5.57 -12.70 -6.98
N ILE A 32 4.72 -12.03 -6.18
CA ILE A 32 3.39 -12.55 -5.87
C ILE A 32 2.49 -12.43 -7.10
N ASP A 33 1.85 -13.55 -7.47
CA ASP A 33 0.88 -13.56 -8.55
C ASP A 33 -0.25 -12.53 -8.29
N PRO A 34 -0.59 -11.66 -9.27
CA PRO A 34 -1.59 -10.62 -9.06
C PRO A 34 -2.97 -11.13 -8.64
N ALA A 35 -3.39 -12.31 -9.11
CA ALA A 35 -4.67 -12.89 -8.72
C ALA A 35 -4.64 -13.36 -7.26
N ILE A 36 -3.52 -13.94 -6.81
CA ILE A 36 -3.30 -14.28 -5.41
C ILE A 36 -3.24 -13.01 -4.53
N ALA A 37 -2.53 -11.97 -4.97
CA ALA A 37 -2.46 -10.70 -4.27
C ALA A 37 -3.85 -10.06 -4.09
N LEU A 38 -4.67 -10.03 -5.13
CA LEU A 38 -6.04 -9.52 -5.06
C LEU A 38 -6.91 -10.33 -4.09
N ALA A 39 -6.81 -11.66 -4.11
CA ALA A 39 -7.54 -12.51 -3.18
C ALA A 39 -7.13 -12.25 -1.72
N ALA A 40 -5.82 -12.10 -1.46
CA ALA A 40 -5.31 -11.76 -0.13
C ALA A 40 -5.76 -10.37 0.33
N LEU A 41 -5.68 -9.36 -0.55
CA LEU A 41 -6.12 -7.99 -0.25
C LEU A 41 -7.62 -7.92 0.04
N ALA A 42 -8.44 -8.75 -0.60
CA ALA A 42 -9.87 -8.85 -0.28
C ALA A 42 -10.10 -9.35 1.16
N ILE A 43 -9.33 -10.35 1.61
CA ILE A 43 -9.38 -10.84 2.99
C ILE A 43 -8.97 -9.75 3.98
N VAL A 44 -7.85 -9.06 3.71
CA VAL A 44 -7.36 -7.93 4.54
C VAL A 44 -8.40 -6.82 4.62
N LYS A 45 -9.00 -6.44 3.48
CA LYS A 45 -10.06 -5.44 3.43
C LYS A 45 -11.23 -5.82 4.34
N THR A 46 -11.73 -7.05 4.22
CA THR A 46 -12.83 -7.53 5.08
C THR A 46 -12.45 -7.54 6.57
N ASP A 47 -11.19 -7.82 6.92
CA ASP A 47 -10.73 -7.74 8.31
C ASP A 47 -10.72 -6.31 8.85
N LEU A 48 -10.25 -5.36 8.06
CA LEU A 48 -10.26 -3.94 8.42
C LEU A 48 -11.68 -3.39 8.52
N GLU A 49 -12.57 -3.75 7.59
CA GLU A 49 -13.99 -3.38 7.63
C GLU A 49 -14.66 -3.89 8.91
N ARG A 50 -14.37 -5.13 9.33
CA ARG A 50 -14.86 -5.68 10.60
C ARG A 50 -14.34 -4.92 11.81
N LYS A 51 -13.08 -4.45 11.79
CA LYS A 51 -12.50 -3.66 12.89
C LYS A 51 -13.14 -2.28 13.02
N ILE A 52 -13.43 -1.62 11.89
CA ILE A 52 -14.08 -0.31 11.86
C ILE A 52 -15.58 -0.42 12.21
N SER A 53 -16.23 -1.52 11.83
CA SER A 53 -17.67 -1.73 12.09
C SER A 53 -17.98 -2.22 13.50
N ASN A 54 -16.96 -2.69 14.24
CA ASN A 54 -17.09 -3.17 15.62
C ASN A 54 -16.65 -2.10 16.66
N GLU A 55 -16.56 -0.84 16.25
CA GLU A 55 -16.54 0.34 17.14
C GLU A 55 -17.93 0.94 17.30
#